data_AF-A0A937XJF8-F1
#
_entry.id   AF-A0A937XJF8-F1
#
_cell.length_a   1.000
_cell.length_b   1.000
_cell.length_c   1.000
_cell.angle_alpha   90.00
_cell.angle_beta   90.00
_cell.angle_gamma   90.00
#
_symmetry.space_group_name_H-M   'P 1'
#
loop_
_entity.id
_entity.type
_entity.pdbx_description
1 polymer ?
#
loop_
_entity_poly.entity_id
_entity_poly.type
_entity_poly.pdbx_seq_one_letter_code
_entity_poly.pdbx_strand_id
1 'polypeptide(L)' 'GRLEAMMAWAWSWLENQSQCAIKIIPLGQSAGQQLLYRLLPQTLHRIDREPVEWAGFAPLAAIASMRHERQYSRLYRS' A
#
# COMPACT_ATOMS: atom_id res chain seq x y z
N GLY A 1 -1.57 -4.23 22.39
CA GLY A 1 -2.42 -5.41 22.06
C GLY A 1 -2.29 -5.79 20.59
N ARG A 2 -2.79 -6.96 20.17
CA ARG A 2 -2.72 -7.42 18.76
C ARG A 2 -3.29 -6.38 17.76
N LEU A 3 -4.43 -5.78 18.10
CA LEU A 3 -5.08 -4.76 17.27
C LEU A 3 -4.19 -3.52 17.08
N GLU A 4 -3.58 -3.00 18.14
CA GLU A 4 -2.66 -1.86 18.08
C GLU A 4 -1.44 -2.16 17.19
N ALA A 5 -0.88 -3.37 17.27
CA ALA A 5 0.23 -3.78 16.42
C ALA A 5 -0.18 -3.85 14.93
N MET A 6 -1.37 -4.38 14.64
CA MET A 6 -1.91 -4.40 13.27
C MET A 6 -2.20 -2.99 12.74
N MET A 7 -2.73 -2.10 13.57
CA MET A 7 -2.99 -0.70 13.21
C MET A 7 -1.68 0.04 12.91
N ALA A 8 -0.67 -0.10 13.76
CA ALA A 8 0.64 0.50 13.57
C ALA A 8 1.31 -0.01 12.28
N TRP A 9 1.25 -1.32 12.04
CA TRP A 9 1.76 -1.92 10.81
C TRP A 9 1.03 -1.41 9.57
N ALA A 10 -0.31 -1.38 9.59
CA ALA A 10 -1.11 -0.92 8.46
C ALA A 10 -0.88 0.57 8.14
N TRP A 11 -0.72 1.41 9.17
CA TRP A 11 -0.36 2.80 9.00
C TRP A 11 1.02 2.95 8.33
N SER A 12 2.05 2.27 8.86
CA SER A 12 3.40 2.33 8.31
C SER A 12 3.47 1.81 6.87
N TRP A 13 2.73 0.74 6.57
CA TRP A 13 2.63 0.22 5.22
C TRP A 13 2.00 1.23 4.27
N LEU A 14 0.89 1.85 4.66
CA LEU A 14 0.18 2.81 3.81
C LEU A 14 0.94 4.13 3.63
N GLU A 15 1.65 4.57 4.67
CA GLU A 15 2.56 5.72 4.61
C GLU A 15 3.65 5.49 3.55
N ASN A 16 4.27 4.30 3.57
CA ASN A 16 5.28 3.93 2.57
C ASN A 16 4.71 3.92 1.14
N GLN A 17 3.50 3.38 0.94
CA GLN A 17 2.84 3.40 -0.38
C GLN A 17 2.60 4.85 -0.86
N SER A 18 2.22 5.76 0.04
CA SER A 18 2.04 7.18 -0.29
C SER A 18 3.36 7.85 -0.71
N GLN A 19 4.45 7.57 0.00
CA GLN A 19 5.79 8.05 -0.38
C GLN A 19 6.24 7.52 -1.75
N CYS A 20 5.88 6.27 -2.08
CA CYS A 20 6.12 5.72 -3.41
C CYS A 20 5.30 6.43 -4.49
N ALA A 21 4.02 6.69 -4.25
CA ALA A 21 3.15 7.41 -5.17
C ALA A 21 3.65 8.83 -5.45
N ILE A 22 4.14 9.54 -4.43
CA ILE A 22 4.76 10.87 -4.57
C ILE A 22 5.88 10.85 -5.60
N LYS A 23 6.76 9.85 -5.55
CA LYS A 23 7.94 9.78 -6.42
C LYS A 23 7.64 9.25 -7.83
N ILE A 24 6.71 8.30 -7.96
CA ILE A 24 6.42 7.63 -9.26
C ILE A 24 5.43 8.44 -10.11
N ILE A 25 4.46 9.13 -9.50
CA ILE A 25 3.38 9.90 -10.18
C ILE A 25 3.66 11.43 -10.18
N PRO A 26 4.89 11.84 -9.88
CA PRO A 26 5.25 13.18 -9.38
C PRO A 26 4.16 13.98 -8.63
N LEU A 27 3.64 13.45 -7.51
CA LEU A 27 2.68 14.20 -6.68
C LEU A 27 3.38 15.19 -5.75
N GLY A 28 2.69 16.27 -5.39
CA GLY A 28 3.11 17.14 -4.29
C GLY A 28 2.94 16.47 -2.92
N GLN A 29 3.73 16.89 -1.92
CA GLN A 29 3.67 16.36 -0.55
C GLN A 29 2.27 16.44 0.06
N SER A 30 1.57 17.57 -0.13
CA SER A 30 0.19 17.74 0.35
C SER A 30 -0.77 16.74 -0.29
N ALA A 31 -0.58 16.40 -1.58
CA ALA A 31 -1.41 15.40 -2.24
C ALA A 31 -1.16 13.98 -1.69
N GLY A 32 0.10 13.64 -1.37
CA GLY A 32 0.42 12.37 -0.71
C GLY A 32 -0.14 12.27 0.72
N GLN A 33 -0.12 13.37 1.48
CA GLN A 33 -0.79 13.41 2.78
C GLN A 33 -2.31 13.25 2.66
N GLN A 34 -2.93 13.90 1.68
CA GLN A 34 -4.36 13.70 1.43
C GLN A 34 -4.69 12.25 1.03
N LEU A 35 -3.84 11.60 0.24
CA LEU A 35 -3.98 10.20 -0.12
C LEU A 35 -3.97 9.31 1.14
N LEU A 36 -2.96 9.48 2.00
CA LEU A 36 -2.84 8.72 3.25
C LEU A 36 -4.07 8.95 4.15
N TYR A 37 -4.50 10.20 4.32
CA TYR A 37 -5.66 10.55 5.14
C TYR A 37 -6.95 9.88 4.65
N ARG A 38 -7.16 9.79 3.33
CA ARG A 38 -8.36 9.18 2.75
C ARG A 38 -8.36 7.65 2.82
N LEU A 39 -7.19 7.03 2.71
CA LEU A 39 -7.07 5.57 2.63
C LEU A 39 -6.95 4.91 4.02
N LEU A 40 -6.37 5.59 5.00
CA LEU A 40 -6.13 5.02 6.32
C LEU A 40 -7.40 4.48 7.00
N PRO A 41 -8.53 5.23 7.09
CA PRO A 41 -9.74 4.72 7.73
C PRO A 41 -10.30 3.47 7.05
N GLN A 42 -10.20 3.39 5.72
CA GLN A 42 -10.67 2.24 4.93
C GLN A 42 -9.84 0.99 5.21
N THR A 43 -8.52 1.16 5.34
CA THR A 43 -7.60 0.07 5.70
C THR A 43 -7.85 -0.40 7.13
N LEU A 44 -7.96 0.53 8.08
CA LEU A 44 -8.18 0.20 9.50
C LEU A 44 -9.52 -0.51 9.73
N HIS A 45 -10.58 -0.15 8.99
CA HIS A 45 -11.89 -0.80 9.08
C HIS A 45 -11.87 -2.29 8.68
N ARG A 46 -10.82 -2.76 7.98
CA ARG A 46 -10.67 -4.16 7.58
C ARG A 46 -9.86 -4.99 8.58
N ILE A 47 -9.14 -4.36 9.52
CA ILE A 47 -8.24 -5.04 10.45
C ILE A 47 -8.97 -5.92 11.45
N ASP A 48 -10.19 -5.53 11.85
CA ASP A 48 -10.99 -6.24 12.85
C ASP A 48 -11.91 -7.30 12.23
N ARG A 49 -11.80 -7.54 10.93
CA ARG A 49 -12.60 -8.56 10.23
C ARG A 49 -11.89 -9.91 10.30
N GLU A 50 -12.67 -11.00 10.29
CA GLU A 50 -12.12 -12.35 10.19
C GLU A 50 -11.19 -12.48 8.97
N PRO A 51 -10.04 -13.17 9.10
CA PRO A 51 -9.16 -13.40 7.98
C PRO A 51 -9.91 -14.18 6.92
N VAL A 52 -10.04 -13.59 5.72
CA VAL A 52 -10.40 -14.33 4.51
C VAL A 52 -9.36 -15.45 4.33
N GLU A 53 -9.77 -16.61 3.83
CA GLU A 53 -8.84 -17.68 3.43
C GLU A 53 -7.61 -17.09 2.73
N TRP A 54 -6.43 -17.63 3.04
CA TRP A 54 -5.10 -17.11 2.66
C TRP A 54 -4.79 -17.08 1.15
N ALA A 55 -5.80 -17.08 0.29
CA ALA A 55 -5.70 -16.89 -1.15
C ALA A 55 -6.21 -15.49 -1.54
N GLY A 56 -5.34 -14.49 -1.46
CA GLY A 56 -5.60 -13.17 -2.02
C GLY A 56 -5.59 -13.21 -3.56
N PHE A 57 -6.74 -13.34 -4.19
CA PHE A 57 -6.84 -13.28 -5.66
C PHE A 57 -6.72 -11.83 -6.15
N ALA A 58 -5.50 -11.43 -6.55
CA ALA A 58 -5.19 -10.10 -7.08
C ALA A 58 -4.38 -10.19 -8.39
N PRO A 59 -4.98 -10.69 -9.49
CA PRO A 59 -4.27 -11.00 -10.73
C PRO A 59 -3.59 -9.77 -11.35
N LEU A 60 -4.21 -8.59 -11.25
CA LEU A 60 -3.61 -7.35 -11.78
C LEU A 60 -2.37 -6.93 -10.99
N ALA A 61 -2.36 -7.13 -9.67
CA ALA A 61 -1.19 -6.86 -8.85
C ALA A 61 -0.05 -7.83 -9.18
N ALA A 62 -0.37 -9.11 -9.40
CA ALA A 62 0.60 -10.11 -9.84
C ALA A 62 1.23 -9.75 -11.20
N ILE A 63 0.43 -9.36 -12.18
CA ILE A 63 0.93 -8.92 -13.50
C ILE A 63 1.79 -7.66 -13.38
N ALA A 64 1.36 -6.69 -12.57
CA ALA A 64 2.14 -5.46 -12.34
C ALA A 64 3.52 -5.77 -11.72
N SER A 65 3.58 -6.68 -10.76
CA SER A 65 4.83 -7.16 -10.16
C SER A 65 5.75 -7.83 -11.20
N MET A 66 5.22 -8.74 -12.02
CA MET A 66 5.98 -9.37 -13.11
C MET A 66 6.49 -8.36 -14.16
N ARG A 67 5.75 -7.26 -14.38
CA ARG A 67 6.20 -6.17 -15.26
C ARG A 67 7.30 -5.35 -14.61
N HIS A 68 7.23 -5.09 -13.31
CA HIS A 68 8.26 -4.37 -12.56
C HIS A 68 9.63 -5.06 -12.68
N GLU A 69 9.68 -6.40 -12.64
CA GLU A 69 10.92 -7.16 -12.85
C GLU A 69 11.60 -6.88 -14.19
N ARG A 70 10.82 -6.57 -15.24
CA ARG A 70 11.30 -6.31 -16.59
C ARG A 70 11.48 -4.82 -16.92
N GLN A 71 11.27 -3.91 -15.96
CA GLN A 71 11.47 -2.49 -16.19
C GLN A 71 12.95 -2.17 -16.44
N TYR A 72 13.23 -1.51 -17.57
CA TYR A 72 14.57 -1.06 -17.92
C TYR A 72 15.11 -0.02 -16.92
N SER A 73 14.29 1.00 -16.62
CA SER A 73 14.56 1.99 -15.59
C SER A 73 13.59 1.76 -14.43
N ARG A 74 14.11 1.51 -13.22
CA ARG A 74 13.31 1.35 -12.00
C ARG A 74 13.92 2.13 -10.85
N LEU A 75 13.05 2.79 -10.08
CA LEU A 75 13.42 3.52 -8.87
C LEU A 75 13.38 2.61 -7.62
N TYR A 76 12.59 1.53 -7.70
CA TYR A 76 12.36 0.58 -6.60
C TYR A 76 12.83 -0.83 -6.98
N ARG A 77 12.93 -1.70 -5.97
CA ARG A 77 13.38 -3.09 -6.13
C ARG A 77 12.24 -4.10 -6.30
N SER A 78 10.99 -3.69 -6.05
CA SER A 78 9.76 -4.49 -6.10
C SER A 78 8.53 -3.60 -6.19
#